data_AF-A0A8H6VYU0-F1
#
_entry.id   AF-A0A8H6VYU0-F1
#
_cell.length_a   1.000
_cell.length_b   1.000
_cell.length_c   1.000
_cell.angle_alpha   90.00
_cell.angle_beta   90.00
_cell.angle_gamma   90.00
#
_symmetry.space_group_name_H-M   'P 1'
#
loop_
_entity.id
_entity.type
_entity.pdbx_description
1 polymer ?
#
loop_
_entity_poly.entity_id
_entity_poly.type
_entity_poly.pdbx_seq_one_letter_code
_entity_poly.pdbx_strand_id
1 'polypeptide(L)'
;MRSSPVCLARKLPKPLKFKVQVFHLDRLAQPPSTLPRIIPRDKVADGTAILSAPAPKSQHFKPPSLLETLLARQKNAPEDWPPNLRIEPVISRQTWEPVKMGIRSKLKRMLRET
;
A
#
# COMPACT_ATOMS: atom_id res chain seq x y z
N MET A 1 45.94 29.23 15.66
CA MET A 1 45.90 29.17 14.18
C MET A 1 44.63 28.45 13.78
N ARG A 2 43.67 29.12 13.13
CA ARG A 2 42.39 28.52 12.70
C ARG A 2 42.46 28.26 11.19
N SER A 3 42.44 27.00 10.79
CA SER A 3 42.39 26.61 9.39
C SER A 3 40.96 26.73 8.86
N SER A 4 40.79 27.53 7.81
CA SER A 4 39.53 27.69 7.08
C SER A 4 39.22 26.44 6.26
N PRO A 5 37.94 26.01 6.14
CA PRO A 5 37.59 24.89 5.28
C PRO A 5 37.68 25.31 3.81
N VAL A 6 38.44 24.54 3.03
CA VAL A 6 38.53 24.64 1.58
C VAL A 6 37.21 24.15 0.97
N CYS A 7 36.48 25.07 0.33
CA CYS A 7 35.29 24.76 -0.44
C CYS A 7 35.66 23.99 -1.72
N LEU A 8 35.58 22.66 -1.69
CA LEU A 8 35.63 21.82 -2.88
C LEU A 8 34.26 21.83 -3.57
N ALA A 9 34.03 22.82 -4.43
CA ALA A 9 32.91 22.84 -5.36
C ALA A 9 33.10 21.74 -6.42
N ARG A 10 32.53 20.55 -6.19
CA ARG A 10 32.45 19.51 -7.21
C ARG A 10 31.49 19.99 -8.30
N LYS A 11 32.00 20.29 -9.50
CA LYS A 11 31.18 20.51 -10.69
C LYS A 11 30.38 19.24 -10.96
N LEU A 12 29.09 19.25 -10.63
CA LEU A 12 28.16 18.19 -11.01
C LEU A 12 28.04 18.16 -12.55
N PRO A 13 28.02 16.98 -13.18
CA PRO A 13 27.77 16.88 -14.62
C PRO A 13 26.38 17.48 -14.93
N LYS A 14 26.30 18.22 -16.04
CA LYS A 14 25.02 18.79 -16.51
C LYS A 14 24.00 17.65 -16.66
N PRO A 15 22.75 17.82 -16.20
CA PRO A 15 21.74 16.77 -16.33
C PRO A 15 21.53 16.47 -17.81
N LEU A 16 21.66 15.19 -18.18
CA LEU A 16 21.27 14.72 -19.50
C LEU A 16 19.79 15.02 -19.67
N LYS A 17 19.46 15.77 -20.73
CA LYS A 17 18.07 16.10 -21.09
C LYS A 17 17.40 14.82 -21.58
N PHE A 18 16.89 13.99 -20.66
CA PHE A 18 16.05 12.87 -21.03
C PHE A 18 14.69 13.41 -21.45
N LYS A 19 14.42 13.37 -22.76
CA LYS A 19 13.09 13.65 -23.29
C LYS A 19 12.24 12.41 -23.07
N VAL A 20 11.56 12.34 -21.93
CA VAL A 20 10.58 11.28 -21.63
C VAL A 20 9.36 11.54 -22.50
N GLN A 21 9.23 10.81 -23.60
CA GLN A 21 7.96 10.74 -24.33
C GLN A 21 7.04 9.79 -23.57
N VAL A 22 6.14 10.37 -22.78
CA VAL A 22 5.04 9.62 -22.17
C VAL A 22 4.01 9.37 -23.27
N PHE A 23 4.01 8.17 -23.83
CA PHE A 23 2.95 7.74 -24.74
C PHE A 23 1.64 7.70 -23.96
N HIS A 24 0.78 8.70 -24.18
CA HIS A 24 -0.64 8.60 -23.84
C HIS A 24 -1.26 7.64 -24.85
N LEU A 25 -1.16 6.34 -24.57
CA LEU A 25 -2.07 5.39 -25.17
C LEU A 25 -3.43 5.65 -24.54
N ASP A 26 -4.32 6.23 -25.33
CA ASP A 26 -5.72 6.45 -24.98
C ASP A 26 -6.25 5.21 -24.28
N ARG A 27 -6.56 5.43 -23.01
CA ARG A 27 -6.91 4.42 -22.02
C ARG A 27 -8.34 3.98 -22.29
N LEU A 28 -8.56 3.26 -23.38
CA LEU A 28 -9.69 2.34 -23.44
C LEU A 28 -9.40 1.29 -22.38
N ALA A 29 -10.16 1.35 -21.29
CA ALA A 29 -10.14 0.37 -20.21
C ALA A 29 -10.35 -1.02 -20.84
N GLN A 30 -9.26 -1.74 -21.09
CA GLN A 30 -9.33 -3.10 -21.55
C GLN A 30 -9.75 -3.97 -20.35
N PRO A 31 -10.77 -4.81 -20.49
CA PRO A 31 -11.04 -5.84 -19.49
C PRO A 31 -9.78 -6.72 -19.36
N PRO A 32 -9.54 -7.35 -18.21
CA PRO A 32 -8.40 -8.25 -18.03
C PRO A 32 -8.58 -9.48 -18.93
N SER A 33 -8.20 -9.37 -20.19
CA SER A 33 -8.15 -10.49 -21.12
C SER A 33 -6.98 -11.36 -20.72
N THR A 34 -7.25 -12.62 -20.41
CA THR A 34 -6.32 -13.63 -19.89
C THR A 34 -5.22 -14.04 -20.87
N LEU A 35 -5.13 -13.39 -22.03
CA LEU A 35 -4.23 -13.74 -23.12
C LEU A 35 -3.15 -12.67 -23.31
N PRO A 36 -1.87 -13.05 -23.37
CA PRO A 36 -0.79 -12.11 -23.63
C PRO A 36 -0.91 -11.57 -25.06
N ARG A 37 -0.77 -10.25 -25.21
CA ARG A 37 -0.71 -9.61 -26.53
C ARG A 37 0.64 -9.91 -27.17
N ILE A 38 0.63 -10.69 -28.25
CA ILE A 38 1.81 -10.97 -29.07
C ILE A 38 1.97 -9.82 -30.08
N ILE A 39 3.11 -9.12 -30.04
CA ILE A 39 3.44 -8.05 -30.99
C ILE A 39 4.62 -8.53 -31.86
N PRO A 40 4.52 -8.44 -33.21
CA PRO A 40 5.64 -8.75 -34.11
C PRO A 40 6.85 -7.88 -33.82
N ARG A 41 8.05 -8.46 -33.89
CA ARG A 41 9.31 -7.80 -33.53
C ARG A 41 9.57 -6.55 -34.37
N ASP A 42 9.18 -6.57 -35.64
CA ASP A 42 9.36 -5.47 -36.60
C ASP A 42 8.51 -4.21 -36.27
N LYS A 43 7.55 -4.34 -35.36
CA LYS A 43 6.70 -3.23 -34.88
C LYS A 43 7.20 -2.64 -33.56
N VAL A 44 8.24 -3.23 -32.95
CA VAL A 44 8.91 -2.68 -31.77
C VAL A 44 9.98 -1.72 -32.27
N ALA A 45 9.88 -0.43 -31.90
CA ALA A 45 10.84 0.57 -32.33
C ALA A 45 12.27 0.21 -31.87
N ASP A 46 13.22 0.22 -32.80
CA ASP A 46 14.62 -0.03 -32.49
C ASP A 46 15.13 1.03 -31.50
N GLY A 47 15.64 0.58 -30.34
CA GLY A 47 16.16 1.46 -29.30
C GLY A 47 15.26 1.68 -28.08
N THR A 48 14.04 1.12 -28.06
CA THR A 48 13.27 1.06 -26.80
C THR A 48 13.81 -0.06 -25.92
N ALA A 49 14.39 0.30 -24.77
CA ALA A 49 14.78 -0.68 -23.75
C ALA A 49 13.54 -1.48 -23.33
N ILE A 50 13.53 -2.79 -23.61
CA ILE A 50 12.50 -3.70 -23.13
C ILE A 50 12.68 -3.81 -21.62
N LEU A 51 11.86 -3.07 -20.87
CA LEU A 51 11.85 -3.14 -19.42
C LEU A 51 11.12 -4.42 -19.01
N SER A 52 11.76 -5.22 -18.17
CA SER A 52 11.12 -6.39 -17.55
C SER A 52 9.84 -5.96 -16.84
N ALA A 53 8.79 -6.78 -16.94
CA ALA A 53 7.55 -6.54 -16.22
C ALA A 53 7.85 -6.42 -14.71
N PRO A 54 7.21 -5.46 -14.00
CA PRO A 54 7.39 -5.35 -12.56
C PRO A 54 6.99 -6.66 -11.89
N ALA A 55 7.78 -7.09 -10.90
CA ALA A 55 7.48 -8.30 -10.15
C ALA A 55 6.06 -8.25 -9.59
N PRO A 56 5.29 -9.35 -9.63
CA PRO A 56 3.97 -9.38 -9.03
C PRO A 56 4.10 -9.02 -7.56
N LYS A 57 3.39 -7.97 -7.13
CA LYS A 57 3.33 -7.61 -5.70
C LYS A 57 2.84 -8.84 -4.94
N SER A 58 3.61 -9.29 -3.96
CA SER A 58 3.18 -10.38 -3.08
C SER A 58 1.87 -9.97 -2.42
N GLN A 59 0.77 -10.64 -2.78
CA GLN A 59 -0.57 -10.31 -2.30
C GLN A 59 -0.80 -10.69 -0.82
N HIS A 60 0.20 -11.26 -0.15
CA HIS A 60 -0.02 -12.00 1.09
C HIS A 60 0.40 -11.28 2.38
N PHE A 61 0.99 -10.09 2.32
CA PHE A 61 1.30 -9.35 3.55
C PHE A 61 0.13 -8.43 3.92
N LYS A 62 -0.86 -8.99 4.62
CA LYS A 62 -1.84 -8.16 5.33
C LYS A 62 -1.17 -7.64 6.61
N PRO A 63 -1.06 -6.32 6.81
CA PRO A 63 -0.57 -5.80 8.07
C PRO A 63 -1.50 -6.27 9.21
N PRO A 64 -0.97 -6.50 10.42
CA PRO A 64 -1.79 -6.88 11.56
C PRO A 64 -2.80 -5.77 11.84
N SER A 65 -4.01 -6.17 12.25
CA SER A 65 -5.01 -5.20 12.68
C SER A 65 -4.58 -4.52 13.99
N LEU A 66 -5.18 -3.37 14.29
CA LEU A 66 -4.91 -2.70 15.57
C LEU A 66 -5.32 -3.60 16.73
N LEU A 67 -6.49 -4.23 16.62
CA LEU A 67 -7.02 -5.18 17.60
C LEU A 67 -6.05 -6.35 17.88
N GLU A 68 -5.47 -6.95 16.83
CA GLU A 68 -4.45 -8.00 16.97
C GLU A 68 -3.21 -7.49 17.71
N THR A 69 -2.77 -6.28 17.38
CA THR A 69 -1.61 -5.65 18.01
C THR A 69 -1.87 -5.39 19.50
N LEU A 70 -3.07 -4.94 19.87
CA LEU A 70 -3.45 -4.68 21.26
C LEU A 70 -3.60 -5.98 22.05
N LEU A 71 -4.21 -7.01 21.47
CA LEU A 71 -4.30 -8.33 22.09
C LEU A 71 -2.92 -8.95 22.33
N ALA A 72 -1.99 -8.79 21.39
CA ALA A 72 -0.62 -9.24 21.57
C ALA A 72 0.07 -8.49 22.72
N ARG A 73 -0.10 -7.17 22.82
CA ARG A 73 0.45 -6.37 23.92
C ARG A 73 -0.10 -6.77 25.28
N GLN A 74 -1.42 -6.95 25.40
CA GLN A 74 -2.04 -7.38 26.65
C GLN A 74 -1.52 -8.74 27.12
N LYS A 75 -1.30 -9.67 26.19
CA LYS A 75 -0.75 -11.00 26.49
C LYS A 75 0.72 -10.94 26.90
N ASN A 76 1.52 -10.11 26.24
CA ASN A 76 2.97 -10.06 26.45
C ASN A 76 3.37 -9.23 27.67
N ALA A 77 2.57 -8.23 28.06
CA ALA A 77 2.86 -7.34 29.19
C ALA A 77 1.57 -7.07 29.99
N PRO A 78 1.10 -8.04 30.81
CA PRO A 78 -0.13 -7.87 31.59
C PRO A 78 0.02 -6.85 32.73
N GLU A 79 1.23 -6.70 33.30
CA GLU A 79 1.49 -5.79 34.41
C GLU A 79 1.48 -4.31 33.97
N ASP A 80 1.98 -4.03 32.76
CA ASP A 80 1.96 -2.69 32.16
C ASP A 80 0.64 -2.36 31.44
N TRP A 81 -0.32 -3.30 31.42
CA TRP A 81 -1.57 -3.08 30.71
C TRP A 81 -2.46 -2.08 31.47
N PRO A 82 -2.87 -0.99 30.84
CA PRO A 82 -3.62 0.05 31.53
C PRO A 82 -4.99 -0.48 31.99
N PRO A 83 -5.37 -0.29 33.28
CA PRO A 83 -6.56 -0.91 33.86
C PRO A 83 -7.88 -0.37 33.28
N ASN A 84 -7.84 0.80 32.64
CA ASN A 84 -8.99 1.42 31.98
C ASN A 84 -9.25 0.89 30.56
N LEU A 85 -8.36 0.08 29.97
CA LEU A 85 -8.56 -0.49 28.63
C LEU A 85 -9.05 -1.94 28.71
N ARG A 86 -10.28 -2.15 28.25
CA ARG A 86 -10.87 -3.47 28.03
C ARG A 86 -11.01 -3.71 26.53
N ILE A 87 -10.53 -4.87 26.08
CA ILE A 87 -10.70 -5.31 24.69
C ILE A 87 -11.96 -6.17 24.64
N GLU A 88 -12.99 -5.67 23.93
CA GLU A 88 -14.26 -6.36 23.80
C GLU A 88 -14.18 -7.52 22.78
N PRO A 89 -14.97 -8.59 22.98
CA PRO A 89 -15.01 -9.72 22.05
C PRO A 89 -15.66 -9.34 20.71
N VAL A 90 -15.33 -10.10 19.66
CA VAL A 90 -15.89 -9.89 18.32
C VAL A 90 -17.41 -10.10 18.35
N ILE A 91 -18.15 -9.05 17.99
CA ILE A 91 -19.62 -9.06 18.00
C ILE A 91 -20.14 -9.92 16.84
N SER A 92 -20.82 -11.03 17.16
CA SER A 92 -21.34 -11.98 16.20
C SER A 92 -22.72 -11.54 15.64
N ARG A 93 -23.20 -12.23 14.61
CA ARG A 93 -24.53 -11.96 14.03
C ARG A 93 -25.65 -12.13 15.06
N GLN A 94 -25.51 -13.06 16.01
CA GLN A 94 -26.49 -13.34 17.05
C GLN A 94 -26.66 -12.13 17.98
N THR A 95 -25.57 -11.40 18.29
CA THR A 95 -25.62 -10.20 19.13
C THR A 95 -26.46 -9.07 18.52
N TRP A 96 -26.62 -9.06 17.19
CA TRP A 96 -27.44 -8.05 16.49
C TRP A 96 -28.92 -8.42 16.39
N GLU A 97 -29.31 -9.66 16.66
CA GLU A 97 -30.68 -10.14 16.52
C GLU A 97 -31.74 -9.29 17.24
N PRO A 98 -31.53 -8.83 18.49
CA PRO A 98 -32.52 -7.98 19.17
C PRO A 98 -32.52 -6.52 18.68
N VAL A 99 -31.50 -6.08 17.93
CA VAL A 99 -31.34 -4.68 17.51
C VAL A 99 -32.23 -4.39 16.31
N LYS A 100 -32.96 -3.27 16.29
CA LYS A 100 -33.77 -2.84 15.13
C LYS A 100 -32.90 -2.62 13.87
N MET A 101 -33.37 -3.10 12.71
CA MET A 101 -32.59 -3.09 11.46
C MET A 101 -32.08 -1.70 11.06
N GLY A 102 -32.88 -0.64 11.23
CA GLY A 102 -32.50 0.74 10.88
C GLY A 102 -31.30 1.29 11.65
N ILE A 103 -30.98 0.72 12.81
CA ILE A 103 -29.88 1.17 13.68
C ILE A 103 -28.63 0.29 13.50
N ARG A 104 -28.81 -0.98 13.09
CA ARG A 104 -27.70 -1.94 12.91
C ARG A 104 -26.62 -1.43 11.96
N SER A 105 -27.00 -0.80 10.84
CA SER A 105 -26.06 -0.27 9.84
C SER A 105 -25.16 0.82 10.43
N LYS A 106 -25.75 1.74 11.21
CA LYS A 106 -25.02 2.81 11.91
C LYS A 106 -24.05 2.24 12.94
N LEU A 107 -24.50 1.30 13.76
CA LEU A 107 -23.66 0.68 14.80
C LEU A 107 -22.53 -0.16 14.20
N LYS A 108 -22.80 -0.94 13.15
CA LYS A 108 -21.76 -1.70 12.44
C LYS A 108 -20.70 -0.79 11.82
N ARG A 109 -21.07 0.41 11.37
CA ARG A 109 -20.11 1.39 10.85
C ARG A 109 -19.21 1.94 11.95
N MET A 110 -19.74 2.17 13.15
CA MET A 110 -18.97 2.68 14.30
C MET A 110 -17.94 1.66 14.82
N LEU A 111 -18.17 0.37 14.57
CA LEU A 111 -17.30 -0.72 15.04
C LEU A 111 -16.17 -1.09 14.07
N ARG A 112 -16.13 -0.50 12.87
CA ARG A 112 -15.07 -0.76 11.91
C ARG A 112 -13.89 0.17 12.18
N GLU A 113 -12.70 -0.41 12.26
CA GLU A 113 -11.45 0.34 12.15
C GLU A 113 -11.34 0.87 10.70
N THR A 114 -11.23 2.19 10.54
CA THR A 114 -11.09 2.87 9.22
C THR A 114 -9.67 2.78 8.69
#